data_AF-A0A970Q657-F1
#
_entry.id   AF-A0A970Q657-F1
#
_cell.length_a   1.000
_cell.length_b   1.000
_cell.length_c   1.000
_cell.angle_alpha   90.00
_cell.angle_beta   90.00
_cell.angle_gamma   90.00
#
_symmetry.space_group_name_H-M   'P 1'
#
loop_
_entity.id
_entity.type
_entity.pdbx_description
1 polymer ?
#
loop_
_entity_poly.entity_id
_entity_poly.type
_entity_poly.pdbx_seq_one_letter_code
_entity_poly.pdbx_strand_id
1 'polypeptide(L)'
;MARLSLLIDVTKCSGCHNCFLACRDEYYGNDYGSYSAPQPLEGQFWMQVKEIERGSYPKPKVDYLPIPCLHCEEAPCIAVALDDAVYRRDDGVVMIDPVRAKGQKAVVNACPYRVVFWNAELDIPQKCTLCAHMLDAGEKQPRCVEACPTGALVFGDLDDPNSEISKLVATLDTEALHPEYNTSPLVKYVGIPKRFVVGEVIRRDVPDECAEGVWVTLEGEGIRLETHTDNYGDFEFDGLEKNKDYRVNIECDGYASMIIEVFTHTDVDLGGIVLEPFD
;
A
#
# COMPACT_ATOMS: atom_id res chain seq x y z
N MET A 1 14.07 9.23 20.66
CA MET A 1 13.64 10.47 19.96
C MET A 1 12.39 10.09 19.19
N ALA A 2 11.44 11.01 19.03
CA ALA A 2 10.19 10.71 18.32
C ALA A 2 10.47 10.23 16.88
N ARG A 3 9.65 9.34 16.35
CA ARG A 3 9.64 8.94 14.94
C ARG A 3 8.24 9.15 14.37
N LEU A 4 8.01 10.35 13.86
CA LEU A 4 6.75 10.74 13.24
C LEU A 4 6.57 10.02 11.92
N SER A 5 5.41 9.41 11.74
CA SER A 5 5.13 8.58 10.57
C SER A 5 3.64 8.49 10.24
N LEU A 6 3.35 7.79 9.14
CA LEU A 6 2.02 7.37 8.74
C LEU A 6 1.91 5.84 8.79
N LEU A 7 0.75 5.35 9.22
CA LEU A 7 0.25 4.02 8.90
C LEU A 7 -0.80 4.19 7.80
N ILE A 8 -0.68 3.39 6.75
CA ILE A 8 -1.55 3.39 5.58
C ILE A 8 -2.23 2.04 5.48
N ASP A 9 -3.50 1.99 5.85
CA ASP A 9 -4.35 0.81 5.72
C ASP A 9 -5.01 0.80 4.34
N VAL A 10 -4.42 0.03 3.43
CA VAL A 10 -4.84 -0.06 2.03
C VAL A 10 -6.24 -0.67 1.91
N THR A 11 -6.58 -1.57 2.84
CA THR A 11 -7.90 -2.24 2.88
C THR A 11 -9.06 -1.27 3.10
N LYS A 12 -8.77 -0.05 3.59
CA LYS A 12 -9.75 1.02 3.81
C LYS A 12 -9.72 2.10 2.74
N CYS A 13 -8.79 2.06 1.78
CA CYS A 13 -8.65 3.13 0.80
C CYS A 13 -9.69 2.98 -0.32
N SER A 14 -10.60 3.94 -0.44
CA SER A 14 -11.64 3.94 -1.48
C SER A 14 -11.25 4.68 -2.76
N GLY A 15 -10.00 5.13 -2.90
CA GLY A 15 -9.56 5.88 -4.08
C GLY A 15 -10.22 7.26 -4.26
N CYS A 16 -10.68 7.93 -3.19
CA CYS A 16 -11.34 9.23 -3.32
C CYS A 16 -10.40 10.40 -3.67
N HIS A 17 -9.09 10.20 -3.60
CA HIS A 17 -8.04 11.21 -3.85
C HIS A 17 -8.09 12.48 -2.97
N ASN A 18 -8.88 12.52 -1.89
CA ASN A 18 -8.89 13.66 -0.95
C ASN A 18 -7.52 13.97 -0.37
N CYS A 19 -6.71 12.94 -0.06
CA CYS A 19 -5.36 13.12 0.47
C CYS A 19 -4.41 13.80 -0.54
N PHE A 20 -4.55 13.48 -1.83
CA PHE A 20 -3.83 14.14 -2.91
C PHE A 20 -4.28 15.59 -3.06
N LEU A 21 -5.60 15.83 -3.11
CA LEU A 21 -6.17 17.17 -3.27
C LEU A 21 -5.83 18.08 -2.09
N ALA A 22 -5.92 17.60 -0.85
CA ALA A 22 -5.57 18.37 0.34
C ALA A 22 -4.07 18.71 0.39
N CYS A 23 -3.20 17.79 -0.07
CA CYS A 23 -1.78 18.10 -0.23
C CYS A 23 -1.58 19.17 -1.32
N ARG A 24 -2.30 19.09 -2.44
CA ARG A 24 -2.20 20.11 -3.49
C ARG A 24 -2.68 21.47 -3.00
N ASP A 25 -3.83 21.52 -2.33
CA ASP A 25 -4.40 22.75 -1.77
C ASP A 25 -3.42 23.44 -0.81
N GLU A 26 -2.75 22.64 0.03
CA GLU A 26 -1.79 23.15 1.00
C GLU A 26 -0.53 23.74 0.35
N TYR A 27 0.02 23.13 -0.71
CA TYR A 27 1.34 23.52 -1.24
C TYR A 27 1.32 24.21 -2.60
N TYR A 28 0.22 24.15 -3.36
CA TYR A 28 0.13 24.81 -4.65
C TYR A 28 0.12 26.33 -4.46
N GLY A 29 1.16 26.99 -4.97
CA GLY A 29 1.30 28.45 -4.85
C GLY A 29 1.66 28.97 -3.46
N ASN A 30 1.76 28.10 -2.45
CA ASN A 30 2.08 28.47 -1.06
C ASN A 30 3.54 28.19 -0.73
N ASP A 31 4.24 29.22 -0.22
CA ASP A 31 5.64 29.14 0.19
C ASP A 31 5.72 29.03 1.72
N TYR A 32 6.43 28.01 2.21
CA TYR A 32 6.65 27.77 3.63
C TYR A 32 8.12 27.96 4.03
N GLY A 33 8.86 28.80 3.31
CA GLY A 33 10.23 29.18 3.63
C GLY A 33 11.16 27.97 3.69
N SER A 34 11.72 27.69 4.88
CA SER A 34 12.66 26.59 5.07
C SER A 34 12.03 25.20 4.95
N TYR A 35 10.70 25.07 5.04
CA TYR A 35 10.02 23.78 4.96
C TYR A 35 9.86 23.30 3.51
N SER A 36 9.42 24.20 2.62
CA SER A 36 9.20 23.92 1.21
C SER A 36 8.94 25.20 0.43
N ALA A 37 9.50 25.28 -0.78
CA ALA A 37 9.02 26.21 -1.80
C ALA A 37 7.66 25.73 -2.38
N PRO A 38 6.91 26.60 -3.09
CA PRO A 38 5.63 26.23 -3.69
C PRO A 38 5.70 25.01 -4.59
N GLN A 39 4.70 24.14 -4.47
CA GLN A 39 4.50 23.04 -5.39
C GLN A 39 3.94 23.59 -6.71
N PRO A 40 4.45 23.17 -7.89
CA PRO A 40 3.86 23.54 -9.17
C PRO A 40 2.48 22.87 -9.35
N LEU A 41 1.66 23.39 -10.26
CA LEU A 41 0.33 22.84 -10.51
C LEU A 41 0.39 21.39 -11.04
N GLU A 42 1.35 21.12 -11.91
CA GLU A 42 1.47 19.86 -12.65
C GLU A 42 2.79 19.14 -12.34
N GLY A 43 2.84 17.84 -12.66
CA GLY A 43 4.08 17.06 -12.69
C GLY A 43 4.66 16.63 -11.33
N GLN A 44 4.04 17.02 -10.20
CA GLN A 44 4.45 16.57 -8.87
C GLN A 44 3.28 15.97 -8.11
N PHE A 45 3.50 14.83 -7.46
CA PHE A 45 2.46 14.12 -6.70
C PHE A 45 3.04 13.75 -5.34
N TRP A 46 3.10 14.71 -4.41
CA TRP A 46 3.73 14.46 -3.10
C TRP A 46 2.95 13.43 -2.27
N MET A 47 1.66 13.30 -2.52
CA MET A 47 0.80 12.21 -2.07
C MET A 47 0.22 11.51 -3.31
N GLN A 48 0.89 10.46 -3.80
CA GLN A 48 0.36 9.64 -4.91
C GLN A 48 -0.72 8.72 -4.37
N VAL A 49 -1.69 8.37 -5.22
CA VAL A 49 -2.60 7.24 -5.00
C VAL A 49 -2.55 6.42 -6.27
N LYS A 50 -1.98 5.21 -6.18
CA LYS A 50 -1.82 4.31 -7.31
C LYS A 50 -3.01 3.35 -7.32
N GLU A 51 -3.78 3.39 -8.40
CA GLU A 51 -4.80 2.37 -8.68
C GLU A 51 -4.12 1.08 -9.17
N ILE A 52 -4.58 -0.04 -8.62
CA ILE A 52 -4.08 -1.38 -8.94
C ILE A 52 -5.30 -2.24 -9.27
N GLU A 53 -5.55 -2.41 -10.57
CA GLU A 53 -6.50 -3.41 -11.05
C GLU A 53 -5.90 -4.81 -10.88
N ARG A 54 -6.70 -5.73 -10.34
CA ARG A 54 -6.35 -7.12 -10.07
C ARG A 54 -7.43 -8.05 -10.61
N GLY A 55 -7.04 -9.29 -10.94
CA GLY A 55 -7.97 -10.27 -11.50
C GLY A 55 -8.48 -9.91 -12.90
N SER A 56 -9.52 -10.61 -13.32
CA SER A 56 -10.22 -10.40 -14.58
C SER A 56 -11.71 -10.70 -14.41
N TYR A 57 -12.55 -10.18 -15.30
CA TYR A 57 -13.96 -10.57 -15.34
C TYR A 57 -14.09 -12.10 -15.38
N PRO A 58 -14.97 -12.72 -14.55
CA PRO A 58 -16.01 -12.10 -13.71
C PRO A 58 -15.60 -11.70 -12.28
N LYS A 59 -14.36 -11.94 -11.86
CA LYS A 59 -13.87 -11.65 -10.48
C LYS A 59 -12.79 -10.54 -10.45
N PRO A 60 -13.05 -9.32 -10.97
CA PRO A 60 -12.08 -8.23 -10.90
C PRO A 60 -12.03 -7.63 -9.49
N LYS A 61 -10.89 -7.07 -9.13
CA LYS A 61 -10.69 -6.23 -7.94
C LYS A 61 -9.96 -4.95 -8.32
N VAL A 62 -10.15 -3.93 -7.50
CA VAL A 62 -9.39 -2.68 -7.56
C VAL A 62 -8.95 -2.31 -6.16
N ASP A 63 -7.67 -1.99 -6.03
CA ASP A 63 -7.07 -1.47 -4.81
C ASP A 63 -6.41 -0.12 -5.08
N TYR A 64 -6.37 0.70 -4.04
CA TYR A 64 -5.79 2.03 -4.10
C TYR A 64 -4.66 2.13 -3.09
N LEU A 65 -3.44 2.33 -3.58
CA LEU A 65 -2.23 2.40 -2.76
C LEU A 65 -1.74 3.85 -2.65
N PRO A 66 -1.94 4.54 -1.50
CA PRO A 66 -1.32 5.84 -1.26
C PRO A 66 0.20 5.72 -1.08
N ILE A 67 0.97 6.56 -1.78
CA ILE A 67 2.44 6.54 -1.77
C ILE A 67 2.98 7.97 -1.56
N PRO A 68 3.11 8.42 -0.30
CA PRO A 68 3.83 9.65 0.04
C PRO A 68 5.35 9.41 0.07
N CYS A 69 6.13 10.42 0.51
CA CYS A 69 7.49 10.16 0.97
C CYS A 69 7.47 9.20 2.17
N LEU A 70 8.31 8.17 2.15
CA LEU A 70 8.35 7.17 3.22
C LEU A 70 9.25 7.56 4.41
N HIS A 71 9.91 8.72 4.33
CA HIS A 71 10.81 9.26 5.35
C HIS A 71 11.78 8.21 5.92
N CYS A 72 12.37 7.39 5.03
CA CYS A 72 13.23 6.25 5.31
C CYS A 72 14.30 6.51 6.39
N GLU A 73 14.57 5.51 7.24
CA GLU A 73 15.72 5.53 8.18
C GLU A 73 17.06 5.37 7.45
N GLU A 74 17.09 4.63 6.35
CA GLU A 74 18.23 4.56 5.43
C GLU A 74 17.83 5.28 4.14
N ALA A 75 17.84 6.61 4.18
CA ALA A 75 17.35 7.47 3.10
C ALA A 75 18.44 7.71 2.03
N PRO A 76 18.34 7.12 0.82
CA PRO A 76 19.39 7.27 -0.20
C PRO A 76 19.51 8.70 -0.71
N CYS A 77 18.42 9.48 -0.64
CA CYS A 77 18.41 10.89 -1.02
C CYS A 77 19.26 11.77 -0.10
N ILE A 78 19.43 11.41 1.19
CA ILE A 78 20.37 12.08 2.09
C ILE A 78 21.80 11.77 1.66
N ALA A 79 22.11 10.51 1.37
CA ALA A 79 23.46 10.07 1.05
C ALA A 79 24.05 10.71 -0.23
N VAL A 80 23.21 11.11 -1.19
CA VAL A 80 23.66 11.77 -2.43
C VAL A 80 23.61 13.29 -2.37
N ALA A 81 22.95 13.87 -1.37
CA ALA A 81 22.77 15.31 -1.27
C ALA A 81 24.10 15.98 -0.89
N LEU A 82 24.34 17.15 -1.44
CA LEU A 82 25.46 18.02 -1.09
C LEU A 82 24.99 19.11 -0.13
N ASP A 83 25.91 19.66 0.66
CA ASP A 83 25.68 20.80 1.56
C ASP A 83 24.57 20.60 2.61
N ASP A 84 24.34 19.36 3.03
CA ASP A 84 23.23 18.96 3.91
C ASP A 84 21.86 19.42 3.37
N ALA A 85 21.72 19.49 2.03
CA ALA A 85 20.49 19.92 1.37
C ALA A 85 19.30 18.98 1.62
N VAL A 86 19.57 17.73 1.97
CA VAL A 86 18.58 16.78 2.46
C VAL A 86 19.06 16.27 3.80
N TYR A 87 18.21 16.39 4.82
CA TYR A 87 18.58 16.07 6.20
C TYR A 87 17.42 15.39 6.92
N ARG A 88 17.74 14.71 8.02
CA ARG A 88 16.78 14.12 8.93
C ARG A 88 16.61 15.03 10.15
N ARG A 89 15.37 15.38 10.48
CA ARG A 89 15.02 16.04 11.73
C ARG A 89 15.07 15.06 12.91
N ASP A 90 15.14 15.59 14.13
CA ASP A 90 15.15 14.78 15.35
C ASP A 90 13.89 13.92 15.54
N ASP A 91 12.79 14.29 14.89
CA ASP A 91 11.52 13.57 14.85
C ASP A 91 11.42 12.51 13.74
N GLY A 92 12.53 12.25 13.03
CA GLY A 92 12.61 11.28 11.94
C GLY A 92 12.23 11.80 10.55
N VAL A 93 11.61 12.98 10.44
CA VAL A 93 11.15 13.50 9.16
C VAL A 93 12.34 13.90 8.28
N VAL A 94 12.48 13.23 7.14
CA VAL A 94 13.45 13.61 6.09
C VAL A 94 12.96 14.86 5.36
N MET A 95 13.76 15.92 5.33
CA MET A 95 13.45 17.24 4.75
C MET A 95 14.41 17.57 3.60
N ILE A 96 13.94 18.44 2.69
CA ILE A 96 14.77 19.05 1.64
C ILE A 96 14.80 20.55 1.91
N ASP A 97 15.99 21.13 2.07
CA ASP A 97 16.17 22.58 2.14
C ASP A 97 16.05 23.16 0.71
N PRO A 98 15.04 23.99 0.42
CA PRO A 98 14.80 24.47 -0.95
C PRO A 98 15.90 25.42 -1.47
N VAL A 99 16.69 26.03 -0.59
CA VAL A 99 17.79 26.92 -0.99
C VAL A 99 19.04 26.09 -1.32
N ARG A 100 19.42 25.17 -0.44
CA ARG A 100 20.63 24.36 -0.60
C ARG A 100 20.49 23.29 -1.69
N ALA A 101 19.28 22.77 -1.89
CA ALA A 101 19.02 21.71 -2.86
C ALA A 101 18.97 22.18 -4.32
N LYS A 102 19.12 23.49 -4.56
CA LYS A 102 19.09 24.07 -5.90
C LYS A 102 20.16 23.46 -6.81
N GLY A 103 19.77 23.06 -8.02
CA GLY A 103 20.61 22.39 -9.01
C GLY A 103 20.87 20.90 -8.74
N GLN A 104 20.45 20.35 -7.60
CA GLN A 104 20.81 18.98 -7.20
C GLN A 104 19.85 17.90 -7.74
N LYS A 105 19.83 17.71 -9.07
CA LYS A 105 18.99 16.70 -9.74
C LYS A 105 19.25 15.26 -9.27
N ALA A 106 20.45 14.96 -8.74
CA ALA A 106 20.79 13.64 -8.22
C ALA A 106 19.86 13.18 -7.09
N VAL A 107 19.35 14.11 -6.27
CA VAL A 107 18.42 13.83 -5.16
C VAL A 107 17.12 13.18 -5.66
N VAL A 108 16.62 13.60 -6.82
CA VAL A 108 15.43 13.02 -7.47
C VAL A 108 15.68 11.56 -7.85
N ASN A 109 16.83 11.30 -8.48
CA ASN A 109 17.17 9.97 -9.00
C ASN A 109 17.50 8.96 -7.90
N ALA A 110 17.96 9.42 -6.74
CA ALA A 110 18.31 8.56 -5.62
C ALA A 110 17.10 7.94 -4.94
N CYS A 111 15.90 8.51 -5.08
CA CYS A 111 14.71 7.96 -4.42
C CYS A 111 14.20 6.71 -5.17
N PRO A 112 14.31 5.50 -4.59
CA PRO A 112 13.88 4.27 -5.27
C PRO A 112 12.36 4.20 -5.43
N TYR A 113 11.62 4.91 -4.55
CA TYR A 113 10.16 5.00 -4.58
C TYR A 113 9.60 6.02 -5.58
N ARG A 114 10.47 6.83 -6.23
CA ARG A 114 10.05 7.88 -7.19
C ARG A 114 9.04 8.90 -6.61
N VAL A 115 9.22 9.25 -5.33
CA VAL A 115 8.38 10.23 -4.60
C VAL A 115 9.10 11.57 -4.36
N VAL A 116 10.28 11.73 -4.94
CA VAL A 116 10.98 13.02 -5.07
C VAL A 116 10.86 13.46 -6.52
N PHE A 117 10.46 14.71 -6.73
CA PHE A 117 10.15 15.29 -8.02
C PHE A 117 11.09 16.46 -8.30
N TRP A 118 11.30 16.74 -9.58
CA TRP A 118 12.05 17.91 -10.00
C TRP A 118 11.11 19.08 -10.28
N ASN A 119 11.35 20.24 -9.66
CA ASN A 119 10.74 21.50 -10.05
C ASN A 119 11.64 22.19 -11.09
N ALA A 120 11.20 22.23 -12.34
CA ALA A 120 11.98 22.81 -13.42
C ALA A 120 12.06 24.35 -13.36
N GLU A 121 11.04 25.01 -12.83
CA GLU A 121 10.99 26.47 -12.73
C GLU A 121 11.92 27.00 -11.63
N LEU A 122 11.94 26.30 -10.50
CA LEU A 122 12.74 26.67 -9.34
C LEU A 122 14.13 26.01 -9.32
N ASP A 123 14.37 25.02 -10.18
CA ASP A 123 15.61 24.24 -10.27
C ASP A 123 15.92 23.49 -8.96
N ILE A 124 14.90 22.90 -8.31
CA ILE A 124 15.02 22.22 -7.00
C ILE A 124 14.31 20.86 -6.99
N PRO A 125 14.77 19.88 -6.18
CA PRO A 125 13.99 18.71 -5.84
C PRO A 125 12.91 19.03 -4.80
N GLN A 126 11.73 18.41 -4.92
CA GLN A 126 10.59 18.59 -4.02
C GLN A 126 9.91 17.25 -3.72
N LYS A 127 9.31 17.12 -2.54
CA LYS A 127 8.61 15.92 -2.06
C LYS A 127 7.72 16.25 -0.88
N CYS A 128 6.93 15.28 -0.42
CA CYS A 128 6.19 15.37 0.84
C CYS A 128 7.12 15.74 2.02
N THR A 129 6.69 16.68 2.85
CA THR A 129 7.38 17.17 4.06
C THR A 129 6.72 16.67 5.35
N LEU A 130 5.76 15.74 5.23
CA LEU A 130 4.85 15.33 6.30
C LEU A 130 4.09 16.52 6.94
N CYS A 131 3.91 17.63 6.20
CA CYS A 131 3.33 18.86 6.73
C CYS A 131 4.04 19.36 8.00
N ALA A 132 5.37 19.21 8.05
CA ALA A 132 6.19 19.64 9.18
C ALA A 132 5.92 21.10 9.59
N HIS A 133 5.61 22.01 8.65
CA HIS A 133 5.27 23.39 8.95
C HIS A 133 3.98 23.53 9.78
N MET A 134 2.98 22.69 9.52
CA MET A 134 1.73 22.66 10.30
C MET A 134 1.96 22.03 11.67
N LEU A 135 2.69 20.91 11.72
CA LEU A 135 2.99 20.22 12.97
C LEU A 135 3.77 21.12 13.93
N ASP A 136 4.76 21.85 13.41
CA ASP A 136 5.54 22.82 14.19
C ASP A 136 4.70 24.05 14.59
N ALA A 137 3.62 24.35 13.86
CA ALA A 137 2.63 25.37 14.22
C ALA A 137 1.60 24.88 15.26
N GLY A 138 1.66 23.62 15.68
CA GLY A 138 0.79 23.04 16.70
C GLY A 138 -0.41 22.26 16.17
N GLU A 139 -0.50 22.05 14.86
CA GLU A 139 -1.51 21.15 14.28
C GLU A 139 -1.23 19.70 14.66
N LYS A 140 -2.29 18.91 14.78
CA LYS A 140 -2.18 17.54 15.32
C LYS A 140 -1.77 16.51 14.28
N GLN A 141 -2.02 16.78 13.00
CA GLN A 141 -1.79 15.80 11.93
C GLN A 141 -1.63 16.47 10.54
N PRO A 142 -1.03 15.77 9.57
CA PRO A 142 -0.91 16.27 8.20
C PRO A 142 -2.25 16.32 7.45
N ARG A 143 -2.34 17.20 6.44
CA ARG A 143 -3.55 17.38 5.59
C ARG A 143 -4.12 16.09 5.01
N CYS A 144 -3.26 15.17 4.58
CA CYS A 144 -3.71 13.92 4.00
C CYS A 144 -4.50 13.06 5.00
N VAL A 145 -4.15 13.12 6.29
CA VAL A 145 -4.85 12.43 7.38
C VAL A 145 -6.14 13.14 7.72
N GLU A 146 -6.12 14.48 7.85
CA GLU A 146 -7.35 15.27 8.10
C GLU A 146 -8.42 15.04 7.05
N ALA A 147 -8.02 14.92 5.77
CA ALA A 147 -8.93 14.80 4.65
C ALA A 147 -9.42 13.37 4.38
N CYS A 148 -8.89 12.35 5.07
CA CYS A 148 -9.20 10.95 4.80
C CYS A 148 -10.57 10.56 5.39
N PRO A 149 -11.59 10.28 4.57
CA PRO A 149 -12.92 9.97 5.09
C PRO A 149 -13.05 8.54 5.64
N THR A 150 -12.15 7.63 5.25
CA THR A 150 -12.22 6.21 5.61
C THR A 150 -11.32 5.84 6.79
N GLY A 151 -10.48 6.75 7.27
CA GLY A 151 -9.47 6.44 8.29
C GLY A 151 -8.36 5.50 7.78
N ALA A 152 -8.12 5.47 6.47
CA ALA A 152 -7.04 4.70 5.86
C ALA A 152 -5.64 5.24 6.18
N LEU A 153 -5.53 6.52 6.58
CA LEU A 153 -4.27 7.15 6.93
C LEU A 153 -4.30 7.52 8.41
N VAL A 154 -3.31 7.06 9.17
CA VAL A 154 -3.18 7.37 10.60
C VAL A 154 -1.80 7.95 10.85
N PHE A 155 -1.72 9.09 11.53
CA PHE A 155 -0.48 9.77 11.86
C PHE A 155 -0.13 9.63 13.35
N GLY A 156 1.16 9.59 13.66
CA GLY A 156 1.63 9.74 15.04
C GLY A 156 3.11 9.42 15.18
N ASP A 157 3.54 9.33 16.43
CA ASP A 157 4.89 8.92 16.81
C ASP A 157 4.95 7.41 17.01
N LEU A 158 5.78 6.71 16.22
CA LEU A 158 5.99 5.27 16.34
C LEU A 158 6.56 4.86 17.71
N ASP A 159 7.31 5.75 18.36
CA ASP A 159 8.01 5.49 19.61
C ASP A 159 7.23 5.92 20.86
N ASP A 160 6.07 6.59 20.70
CA ASP A 160 5.13 6.84 21.79
C ASP A 160 4.11 5.69 21.88
N PRO A 161 4.16 4.83 22.92
CA PRO A 161 3.22 3.72 23.07
C PRO A 161 1.76 4.18 23.27
N ASN A 162 1.52 5.45 23.55
CA ASN A 162 0.17 6.01 23.67
C ASN A 162 -0.40 6.49 22.33
N SER A 163 0.45 6.68 21.31
CA SER A 163 0.01 7.11 19.99
C SER A 163 -0.86 6.04 19.32
N GLU A 164 -1.80 6.47 18.49
CA GLU A 164 -2.68 5.56 17.76
C GLU A 164 -1.88 4.67 16.81
N ILE A 165 -0.90 5.24 16.11
CA ILE A 165 -0.05 4.50 15.18
C ILE A 165 0.76 3.41 15.88
N SER A 166 1.36 3.67 17.05
CA SER A 166 2.18 2.69 17.78
C SER A 166 1.33 1.50 18.24
N LYS A 167 0.11 1.77 18.71
CA LYS A 167 -0.88 0.73 19.07
C LYS A 167 -1.28 -0.11 17.86
N LEU A 168 -1.61 0.53 16.73
CA LEU A 168 -2.02 -0.17 15.53
C LEU A 168 -0.88 -1.04 14.97
N VAL A 169 0.33 -0.51 14.87
CA VAL A 169 1.52 -1.25 14.40
C VAL A 169 1.82 -2.46 15.30
N ALA A 170 1.55 -2.38 16.60
CA ALA A 170 1.72 -3.52 17.50
C ALA A 170 0.65 -4.62 17.35
N THR A 171 -0.50 -4.30 16.75
CA THR A 171 -1.66 -5.22 16.67
C THR A 171 -1.98 -5.71 15.25
N LEU A 172 -1.62 -4.94 14.24
CA LEU A 172 -1.88 -5.25 12.84
C LEU A 172 -0.66 -5.90 12.21
N ASP A 173 -0.88 -6.75 11.21
CA ASP A 173 0.20 -7.25 10.36
C ASP A 173 0.64 -6.14 9.41
N THR A 174 1.64 -5.37 9.85
CA THR A 174 2.17 -4.25 9.08
C THR A 174 3.38 -4.65 8.26
N GLU A 175 3.47 -4.12 7.05
CA GLU A 175 4.56 -4.37 6.12
C GLU A 175 5.20 -3.07 5.62
N ALA A 176 6.40 -3.20 5.05
CA ALA A 176 7.11 -2.11 4.39
C ALA A 176 6.86 -2.16 2.88
N LEU A 177 6.68 -1.00 2.25
CA LEU A 177 6.64 -0.93 0.79
C LEU A 177 8.04 -1.17 0.22
N HIS A 178 8.15 -2.15 -0.69
CA HIS A 178 9.41 -2.59 -1.32
C HIS A 178 10.55 -2.86 -0.32
N PRO A 179 10.42 -3.90 0.53
CA PRO A 179 11.47 -4.25 1.50
C PRO A 179 12.83 -4.54 0.83
N GLU A 180 12.84 -4.98 -0.43
CA GLU A 180 14.04 -5.25 -1.23
C GLU A 180 14.93 -4.01 -1.44
N TYR A 181 14.42 -2.79 -1.24
CA TYR A 181 15.21 -1.56 -1.34
C TYR A 181 16.06 -1.27 -0.09
N ASN A 182 15.86 -2.02 1.01
CA ASN A 182 16.63 -1.89 2.25
C ASN A 182 16.72 -0.45 2.80
N THR A 183 15.64 0.32 2.69
CA THR A 183 15.61 1.73 3.14
C THR A 183 15.05 1.92 4.54
N SER A 184 14.53 0.86 5.18
CA SER A 184 13.81 0.92 6.45
C SER A 184 12.77 2.06 6.50
N PRO A 185 11.69 1.98 5.70
CA PRO A 185 10.62 2.98 5.69
C PRO A 185 10.01 3.22 7.08
N LEU A 186 9.84 4.50 7.44
CA LEU A 186 9.07 4.86 8.63
C LEU A 186 7.58 4.63 8.37
N VAL A 187 7.08 4.97 7.18
CA VAL A 187 5.69 4.72 6.78
C VAL A 187 5.40 3.22 6.78
N LYS A 188 4.32 2.82 7.45
CA LYS A 188 3.87 1.43 7.56
C LYS A 188 2.63 1.20 6.71
N TYR A 189 2.52 0.03 6.12
CA TYR A 189 1.35 -0.35 5.32
C TYR A 189 0.64 -1.55 5.94
N VAL A 190 -0.66 -1.65 5.69
CA VAL A 190 -1.47 -2.85 5.95
C VAL A 190 -2.16 -3.24 4.67
N GLY A 191 -2.07 -4.52 4.29
CA GLY A 191 -2.77 -5.08 3.15
C GLY A 191 -2.25 -4.55 1.81
N ILE A 192 -0.93 -4.50 1.59
CA ILE A 192 -0.42 -4.20 0.25
C ILE A 192 -0.96 -5.26 -0.71
N PRO A 193 -1.60 -4.89 -1.84
CA PRO A 193 -2.27 -5.86 -2.70
C PRO A 193 -1.27 -6.89 -3.24
N LYS A 194 -1.54 -8.16 -2.93
CA LYS A 194 -0.80 -9.34 -3.39
C LYS A 194 -1.66 -10.14 -4.36
N ARG A 195 -1.18 -11.33 -4.74
CA ARG A 195 -1.92 -12.21 -5.65
C ARG A 195 -3.07 -12.87 -4.92
N PHE A 196 -4.14 -13.12 -5.65
CA PHE A 196 -5.21 -13.98 -5.17
C PHE A 196 -5.51 -15.11 -6.14
N VAL A 197 -6.09 -16.18 -5.59
CA VAL A 197 -6.69 -17.28 -6.33
C VAL A 197 -8.16 -17.36 -5.93
N VAL A 198 -9.04 -17.37 -6.91
CA VAL A 198 -10.50 -17.43 -6.73
C VAL A 198 -11.08 -18.53 -7.62
N GLY A 199 -12.23 -19.07 -7.25
CA GLY A 199 -13.00 -19.99 -8.09
C GLY A 199 -14.44 -20.11 -7.62
N GLU A 200 -15.28 -20.67 -8.47
CA GLU A 200 -16.69 -20.94 -8.18
C GLU A 200 -16.92 -22.46 -8.22
N VAL A 201 -17.63 -23.02 -7.25
CA VAL A 201 -17.92 -24.46 -7.19
C VAL A 201 -19.41 -24.72 -7.41
N ILE A 202 -19.72 -25.70 -8.25
CA ILE A 202 -21.08 -26.21 -8.50
C ILE A 202 -21.10 -27.74 -8.40
N ARG A 203 -22.26 -28.32 -8.08
CA ARG A 203 -22.46 -29.78 -8.01
C ARG A 203 -23.19 -30.25 -9.27
N ARG A 204 -22.70 -31.30 -9.94
CA ARG A 204 -23.30 -31.76 -11.21
C ARG A 204 -24.76 -32.23 -11.05
N ASP A 205 -25.07 -32.87 -9.93
CA ASP A 205 -26.38 -33.48 -9.64
C ASP A 205 -27.40 -32.51 -9.04
N VAL A 206 -26.98 -31.28 -8.73
CA VAL A 206 -27.85 -30.21 -8.21
C VAL A 206 -27.81 -29.04 -9.21
N PRO A 207 -28.56 -29.12 -10.32
CA PRO A 207 -28.54 -28.08 -11.34
C PRO A 207 -29.10 -26.76 -10.81
N ASP A 208 -28.61 -25.65 -11.38
CA ASP A 208 -29.02 -24.26 -11.07
C ASP A 208 -28.77 -23.81 -9.62
N GLU A 209 -27.94 -24.54 -8.86
CA GLU A 209 -27.52 -24.17 -7.51
C GLU A 209 -25.99 -24.02 -7.40
N CYS A 210 -25.56 -22.99 -6.67
CA CYS A 210 -24.15 -22.84 -6.28
C CYS A 210 -23.84 -23.76 -5.09
N ALA A 211 -22.63 -24.32 -5.05
CA ALA A 211 -22.24 -25.23 -3.98
C ALA A 211 -21.74 -24.45 -2.77
N GLU A 212 -22.63 -24.07 -1.85
CA GLU A 212 -22.27 -23.44 -0.57
C GLU A 212 -21.62 -24.45 0.40
N GLY A 213 -20.65 -23.98 1.20
CA GLY A 213 -20.04 -24.74 2.28
C GLY A 213 -19.07 -25.84 1.85
N VAL A 214 -18.63 -25.84 0.60
CA VAL A 214 -17.59 -26.75 0.10
C VAL A 214 -16.26 -26.36 0.74
N TRP A 215 -15.55 -27.33 1.29
CA TRP A 215 -14.26 -27.08 1.92
C TRP A 215 -13.18 -26.94 0.85
N VAL A 216 -12.44 -25.83 0.89
CA VAL A 216 -11.35 -25.57 -0.04
C VAL A 216 -10.09 -25.28 0.75
N THR A 217 -8.99 -25.90 0.34
CA THR A 217 -7.67 -25.67 0.92
C THR A 217 -6.67 -25.27 -0.15
N LEU A 218 -5.73 -24.39 0.20
CA LEU A 218 -4.62 -23.97 -0.65
C LEU A 218 -3.31 -24.26 0.05
N GLU A 219 -2.42 -24.99 -0.63
CA GLU A 219 -1.10 -25.39 -0.11
C GLU A 219 0.01 -25.00 -1.08
N GLY A 220 1.11 -24.46 -0.56
CA GLY A 220 2.29 -24.08 -1.34
C GLY A 220 3.19 -23.16 -0.53
N GLU A 221 4.47 -23.06 -0.88
CA GLU A 221 5.42 -22.14 -0.22
C GLU A 221 5.47 -22.22 1.32
N GLY A 222 5.19 -23.40 1.89
CA GLY A 222 5.18 -23.60 3.35
C GLY A 222 3.95 -23.05 4.07
N ILE A 223 2.93 -22.57 3.35
CA ILE A 223 1.63 -22.17 3.90
C ILE A 223 0.55 -23.20 3.55
N ARG A 224 -0.46 -23.30 4.43
CA ARG A 224 -1.72 -24.00 4.21
C ARG A 224 -2.84 -23.08 4.67
N LEU A 225 -3.69 -22.67 3.74
CA LEU A 225 -4.87 -21.83 3.99
C LEU A 225 -6.12 -22.65 3.75
N GLU A 226 -7.19 -22.33 4.47
CA GLU A 226 -8.45 -23.05 4.40
C GLU A 226 -9.61 -22.05 4.38
N THR A 227 -10.63 -22.34 3.57
CA THR A 227 -11.86 -21.56 3.50
C THR A 227 -13.03 -22.47 3.12
N HIS A 228 -14.24 -21.94 3.15
CA HIS A 228 -15.41 -22.60 2.59
C HIS A 228 -16.00 -21.72 1.50
N THR A 229 -16.61 -22.34 0.50
CA THR A 229 -17.38 -21.59 -0.49
C THR A 229 -18.56 -20.88 0.17
N ASP A 230 -18.81 -19.65 -0.27
CA ASP A 230 -19.96 -18.87 0.18
C ASP A 230 -21.27 -19.31 -0.52
N ASN A 231 -22.35 -18.56 -0.32
CA ASN A 231 -23.66 -18.85 -0.90
C ASN A 231 -23.74 -18.62 -2.43
N TYR A 232 -22.69 -18.10 -3.05
CA TYR A 232 -22.51 -18.04 -4.51
C TYR A 232 -21.59 -19.16 -5.02
N GLY A 233 -21.16 -20.07 -4.13
CA GLY A 233 -20.21 -21.11 -4.49
C GLY A 233 -18.78 -20.59 -4.63
N ASP A 234 -18.53 -19.32 -4.30
CA ASP A 234 -17.24 -18.69 -4.48
C ASP A 234 -16.31 -19.00 -3.30
N PHE A 235 -15.04 -19.24 -3.59
CA PHE A 235 -13.96 -19.24 -2.60
C PHE A 235 -12.82 -18.33 -3.05
N GLU A 236 -12.05 -17.84 -2.09
CA GLU A 236 -10.90 -16.99 -2.37
C GLU A 236 -9.77 -17.20 -1.37
N PHE A 237 -8.53 -17.17 -1.89
CA PHE A 237 -7.31 -16.97 -1.13
C PHE A 237 -6.57 -15.74 -1.65
N ASP A 238 -6.60 -14.63 -0.90
CA ASP A 238 -5.82 -13.41 -1.18
C ASP A 238 -4.52 -13.41 -0.35
N GLY A 239 -3.60 -12.50 -0.65
CA GLY A 239 -2.34 -12.36 0.10
C GLY A 239 -1.19 -13.25 -0.40
N LEU A 240 -1.34 -13.91 -1.54
CA LEU A 240 -0.37 -14.89 -2.05
C LEU A 240 0.84 -14.22 -2.71
N GLU A 241 2.02 -14.81 -2.48
CA GLU A 241 3.26 -14.35 -3.10
C GLU A 241 3.22 -14.51 -4.62
N LYS A 242 3.86 -13.56 -5.33
CA LYS A 242 3.91 -13.55 -6.80
C LYS A 242 4.92 -14.56 -7.33
N ASN A 243 4.60 -15.16 -8.48
CA ASN A 243 5.44 -16.14 -9.19
C ASN A 243 5.73 -17.39 -8.35
N LYS A 244 4.71 -17.91 -7.66
CA LYS A 244 4.79 -19.09 -6.81
C LYS A 244 3.78 -20.14 -7.24
N ASP A 245 4.11 -21.40 -6.97
CA ASP A 245 3.25 -22.55 -7.23
C ASP A 245 2.44 -22.89 -5.98
N TYR A 246 1.15 -23.11 -6.18
CA TYR A 246 0.20 -23.55 -5.16
C TYR A 246 -0.67 -24.69 -5.70
N ARG A 247 -1.29 -25.42 -4.79
CA ARG A 247 -2.28 -26.46 -5.08
C ARG A 247 -3.55 -26.13 -4.34
N VAL A 248 -4.66 -26.08 -5.06
CA VAL A 248 -6.01 -25.89 -4.52
C VAL A 248 -6.70 -27.23 -4.48
N ASN A 249 -7.12 -27.66 -3.30
CA ASN A 249 -7.88 -28.89 -3.10
C ASN A 249 -9.32 -28.54 -2.71
N ILE A 250 -10.29 -29.13 -3.41
CA ILE A 250 -11.73 -28.93 -3.21
C ILE A 250 -12.35 -30.25 -2.74
N GLU A 251 -12.97 -30.21 -1.56
CA GLU A 251 -13.53 -31.38 -0.88
C GLU A 251 -14.98 -31.13 -0.45
N CYS A 252 -15.87 -32.05 -0.79
CA CYS A 252 -17.28 -32.01 -0.40
C CYS A 252 -17.77 -33.44 -0.16
N ASP A 253 -18.46 -33.66 0.96
CA ASP A 253 -19.02 -34.97 1.29
C ASP A 253 -19.97 -35.47 0.19
N GLY A 254 -19.76 -36.71 -0.26
CA GLY A 254 -20.53 -37.30 -1.36
C GLY A 254 -19.99 -37.02 -2.76
N TYR A 255 -18.90 -36.26 -2.90
CA TYR A 255 -18.30 -35.88 -4.18
C TYR A 255 -16.83 -36.24 -4.28
N ALA A 256 -16.36 -36.53 -5.49
CA ALA A 256 -14.95 -36.73 -5.78
C ALA A 256 -14.14 -35.44 -5.52
N SER A 257 -13.06 -35.55 -4.75
CA SER A 257 -12.14 -34.43 -4.49
C SER A 257 -11.44 -33.99 -5.77
N MET A 258 -11.18 -32.69 -5.91
CA MET A 258 -10.41 -32.13 -7.02
C MET A 258 -9.18 -31.40 -6.54
N ILE A 259 -8.06 -31.57 -7.26
CA ILE A 259 -6.81 -30.85 -7.01
C ILE A 259 -6.44 -30.09 -8.28
N ILE A 260 -6.18 -28.79 -8.14
CA ILE A 260 -5.81 -27.89 -9.22
C ILE A 260 -4.47 -27.22 -8.88
N GLU A 261 -3.50 -27.29 -9.79
CA GLU A 261 -2.21 -26.62 -9.64
C GLU A 261 -2.28 -25.20 -10.22
N VAL A 262 -1.73 -24.23 -9.50
CA VAL A 262 -1.88 -22.80 -9.80
C VAL A 262 -0.55 -22.10 -9.68
N PHE A 263 -0.23 -21.24 -10.66
CA PHE A 263 0.96 -20.39 -10.64
C PHE A 263 0.59 -18.90 -10.60
N THR A 264 0.96 -18.21 -9.53
CA THR A 264 0.54 -16.81 -9.24
C THR A 264 1.39 -15.76 -9.95
N HIS A 265 1.61 -15.89 -11.25
CA HIS A 265 2.25 -14.81 -12.03
C HIS A 265 1.38 -13.54 -12.02
N THR A 266 0.09 -13.75 -12.22
CA THR A 266 -1.02 -12.79 -12.06
C THR A 266 -1.96 -13.31 -10.97
N ASP A 267 -3.02 -12.56 -10.69
CA ASP A 267 -4.18 -13.13 -10.00
C ASP A 267 -4.80 -14.22 -10.89
N VAL A 268 -5.40 -15.23 -10.27
CA VAL A 268 -5.91 -16.41 -10.98
C VAL A 268 -7.38 -16.64 -10.63
N ASP A 269 -8.21 -16.66 -11.65
CA ASP A 269 -9.58 -17.17 -11.59
C ASP A 269 -9.60 -18.58 -12.17
N LEU A 270 -10.00 -19.56 -11.35
CA LEU A 270 -10.13 -20.96 -11.74
C LEU A 270 -11.43 -21.25 -12.51
N GLY A 271 -12.33 -20.26 -12.58
CA GLY A 271 -13.64 -20.38 -13.20
C GLY A 271 -14.57 -21.33 -12.44
N GLY A 272 -15.57 -21.84 -13.16
CA GLY A 272 -16.54 -22.81 -12.63
C GLY A 272 -15.95 -24.21 -12.51
N ILE A 273 -15.92 -24.73 -11.29
CA ILE A 273 -15.41 -26.03 -10.87
C ILE A 273 -16.61 -26.94 -10.59
N VAL A 274 -16.76 -28.00 -11.40
CA VAL A 274 -17.92 -28.91 -11.31
C VAL A 274 -17.55 -30.16 -10.54
N LEU A 275 -18.15 -30.37 -9.36
CA LEU A 275 -17.99 -31.57 -8.56
C LEU A 275 -18.86 -32.72 -9.09
N GLU A 276 -18.25 -33.90 -9.19
CA GLU A 276 -18.90 -35.15 -9.57
C GLU A 276 -19.30 -35.93 -8.29
N PRO A 277 -20.56 -36.37 -8.14
CA PRO A 277 -20.92 -37.24 -7.03
C PRO A 277 -20.17 -38.58 -7.15
N PHE A 278 -19.93 -39.26 -6.01
CA PHE A 278 -19.47 -40.64 -6.05
C PHE A 278 -20.55 -41.54 -6.69
N ASP A 279 -20.13 -42.47 -7.56
CA ASP A 279 -21.01 -43.51 -8.12
C ASP A 279 -21.66 -44.39 -7.03
#